data_AF-A0A970PNI3-F1
#
_entry.id   AF-A0A970PNI3-F1
#
_cell.length_a   1.000
_cell.length_b   1.000
_cell.length_c   1.000
_cell.angle_alpha   90.00
_cell.angle_beta   90.00
_cell.angle_gamma   90.00
#
_symmetry.space_group_name_H-M   'P 1'
#
loop_
_entity.id
_entity.type
_entity.pdbx_description
1 polymer ?
#
loop_
_entity_poly.entity_id
_entity_poly.type
_entity_poly.pdbx_seq_one_letter_code
_entity_poly.pdbx_strand_id
1 'polypeptide(L)'
;MSTYGRITKTNLEDLDWIRGWNCMEPSMAGTQFGLELAQLAYDFQTEPWISAGWTDIAIQVDRRLLSGISAPEEGGDWRTMVINGLVPRVARRLRMMSNPITQVRGLKNESLLYDTGKAITLLKPLPGGRFAVAIGFSGTGRRPQDWVSNTRFGHPDKLHAGFEYLSELYHGNAEEILFPTAAKALKKESLSLRDVIAECHREDSRFTLVLSGHSQGAAVLQVWTYKRLQEGMKEPNIKGMGFACPMVASGMDASQRACPLALFVNTDDIFTRVGLREHLGRVWAFTPDAAFRRQSYGKAWEDPFIREMLGILNHVRDIDQALITMLGFLEALETVP
;
A
#
# COMPACT_ATOMS: atom_id res chain seq x y z
N MET A 1 3.55 25.84 8.27
CA MET A 1 4.00 24.68 7.47
C MET A 1 2.84 24.25 6.58
N SER A 2 3.09 23.67 5.40
CA SER A 2 2.04 23.26 4.46
C SER A 2 1.33 22.01 4.97
N THR A 3 0.00 22.07 5.12
CA THR A 3 -0.88 20.94 5.48
C THR A 3 -1.31 20.10 4.27
N TYR A 4 -0.94 20.55 3.08
CA TYR A 4 -1.25 19.88 1.82
C TYR A 4 -0.31 18.73 1.51
N GLY A 5 -0.86 17.74 0.81
CA GLY A 5 -0.12 16.67 0.17
C GLY A 5 0.96 17.18 -0.79
N ARG A 6 1.92 16.31 -1.11
CA ARG A 6 3.09 16.67 -1.89
C ARG A 6 2.82 16.70 -3.39
N ILE A 7 2.05 15.73 -3.88
CA ILE A 7 1.85 15.43 -5.30
C ILE A 7 0.53 16.00 -5.80
N THR A 8 -0.58 15.62 -5.17
CA THR A 8 -1.94 16.01 -5.54
C THR A 8 -2.33 17.37 -4.96
N LYS A 9 -1.55 17.86 -3.97
CA LYS A 9 -1.87 19.08 -3.22
C LYS A 9 -3.26 19.03 -2.56
N THR A 10 -3.73 17.83 -2.20
CA THR A 10 -4.97 17.68 -1.44
C THR A 10 -4.80 18.14 0.00
N ASN A 11 -5.86 18.64 0.63
CA ASN A 11 -5.82 19.03 2.04
C ASN A 11 -5.85 17.76 2.90
N LEU A 12 -4.82 17.54 3.71
CA LEU A 12 -4.71 16.35 4.58
C LEU A 12 -5.51 16.50 5.88
N GLU A 13 -6.05 17.69 6.17
CA GLU A 13 -6.91 17.95 7.33
C GLU A 13 -8.37 17.60 7.05
N ASP A 14 -8.82 17.86 5.83
CA ASP A 14 -10.21 17.68 5.39
C ASP A 14 -10.48 16.21 5.06
N LEU A 15 -11.36 15.60 5.87
CA LEU A 15 -11.77 14.21 5.76
C LEU A 15 -13.27 14.06 5.51
N ASP A 16 -13.96 15.12 5.08
CA ASP A 16 -15.42 15.07 4.84
C ASP A 16 -15.78 14.08 3.74
N TRP A 17 -14.86 13.84 2.81
CA TRP A 17 -15.00 12.84 1.75
C TRP A 17 -15.19 11.41 2.27
N ILE A 18 -14.78 11.09 3.51
CA ILE A 18 -14.93 9.74 4.10
C ILE A 18 -16.41 9.34 4.17
N ARG A 19 -17.30 10.28 4.49
CA ARG A 19 -18.75 10.01 4.66
C ARG A 19 -19.43 9.65 3.33
N GLY A 20 -18.95 10.25 2.24
CA GLY A 20 -19.49 10.04 0.89
C GLY A 20 -18.69 9.04 0.06
N TRP A 21 -17.69 8.37 0.62
CA TRP A 21 -16.85 7.45 -0.14
C TRP A 21 -17.63 6.21 -0.58
N ASN A 22 -17.55 5.93 -1.88
CA ASN A 22 -18.10 4.73 -2.50
C ASN A 22 -17.07 4.17 -3.49
N CYS A 23 -16.67 2.90 -3.37
CA CYS A 23 -15.72 2.30 -4.32
C CYS A 23 -16.30 2.17 -5.74
N MET A 24 -17.64 2.19 -5.86
CA MET A 24 -18.37 2.18 -7.13
C MET A 24 -18.50 3.56 -7.77
N GLU A 25 -18.23 4.63 -7.01
CA GLU A 25 -18.24 6.03 -7.47
C GLU A 25 -17.24 6.84 -6.61
N PRO A 26 -15.92 6.60 -6.76
CA PRO A 26 -14.92 7.17 -5.88
C PRO A 26 -14.82 8.69 -6.10
N SER A 27 -14.86 9.45 -5.01
CA SER A 27 -14.73 10.90 -5.08
C SER A 27 -13.29 11.31 -5.43
N MET A 28 -13.13 12.46 -6.09
CA MET A 28 -11.81 13.00 -6.43
C MET A 28 -10.98 13.27 -5.17
N ALA A 29 -11.58 13.88 -4.14
CA ALA A 29 -10.91 14.20 -2.88
C ALA A 29 -10.37 12.93 -2.19
N GLY A 30 -11.19 11.88 -2.08
CA GLY A 30 -10.76 10.60 -1.51
C GLY A 30 -9.66 9.94 -2.34
N THR A 31 -9.79 9.94 -3.66
CA THR A 31 -8.76 9.40 -4.56
C THR A 31 -7.42 10.14 -4.43
N GLN A 32 -7.44 11.48 -4.37
CA GLN A 32 -6.24 12.29 -4.19
C GLN A 32 -5.60 12.08 -2.82
N PHE A 33 -6.40 11.94 -1.75
CA PHE A 33 -5.92 11.57 -0.43
C PHE A 33 -5.26 10.19 -0.44
N GLY A 34 -5.89 9.21 -1.10
CA GLY A 34 -5.34 7.87 -1.29
C GLY A 34 -3.98 7.89 -2.00
N LEU A 35 -3.83 8.68 -3.06
CA LEU A 35 -2.56 8.86 -3.76
C LEU A 35 -1.47 9.42 -2.84
N GLU A 36 -1.77 10.42 -2.01
CA GLU A 36 -0.82 10.94 -1.03
C GLU A 36 -0.46 9.91 0.03
N LEU A 37 -1.41 9.09 0.49
CA LEU A 37 -1.15 8.03 1.46
C LEU A 37 -0.27 6.93 0.86
N ALA A 38 -0.51 6.54 -0.40
CA ALA A 38 0.35 5.61 -1.12
C ALA A 38 1.77 6.17 -1.28
N GLN A 39 1.90 7.46 -1.59
CA GLN A 39 3.19 8.14 -1.70
C GLN A 39 3.90 8.23 -0.34
N LEU A 40 3.16 8.54 0.74
CA LEU A 40 3.69 8.59 2.11
C LEU A 40 4.31 7.25 2.50
N ALA A 41 3.70 6.13 2.11
CA ALA A 41 4.24 4.80 2.39
C ALA A 41 5.61 4.57 1.72
N TYR A 42 5.93 5.29 0.64
CA TYR A 42 7.27 5.23 0.04
C TYR A 42 8.27 6.17 0.72
N ASP A 43 7.92 7.44 0.87
CA ASP A 43 8.91 8.47 1.24
C ASP A 43 8.97 8.78 2.74
N PHE A 44 7.97 8.33 3.50
CA PHE A 44 7.78 8.61 4.92
C PHE A 44 7.91 10.10 5.25
N GLN A 45 7.50 10.99 4.34
CA GLN A 45 7.45 12.43 4.60
C GLN A 45 6.23 12.76 5.46
N THR A 46 6.36 12.53 6.77
CA THR A 46 5.28 12.68 7.75
C THR A 46 4.99 14.14 8.15
N GLU A 47 5.86 15.09 7.81
CA GLU A 47 5.71 16.49 8.25
C GLU A 47 4.38 17.15 7.82
N PRO A 48 3.91 17.05 6.56
CA PRO A 48 2.61 17.58 6.17
C PRO A 48 1.45 16.89 6.90
N TRP A 49 1.58 15.60 7.18
CA TRP A 49 0.57 14.80 7.88
C TRP A 49 0.46 15.19 9.36
N ILE A 50 1.60 15.32 10.05
CA ILE A 50 1.64 15.79 11.44
C ILE A 50 1.09 17.22 11.53
N SER A 51 1.48 18.09 10.59
CA SER A 51 0.96 19.46 10.52
C SER A 51 -0.56 19.50 10.32
N ALA A 52 -1.09 18.54 9.56
CA ALA A 52 -2.53 18.35 9.37
C ALA A 52 -3.22 17.62 10.54
N GLY A 53 -2.53 17.39 11.66
CA GLY A 53 -3.10 16.79 12.87
C GLY A 53 -3.20 15.26 12.85
N TRP A 54 -2.42 14.58 12.01
CA TRP A 54 -2.23 13.13 12.11
C TRP A 54 -1.18 12.80 13.17
N THR A 55 -1.47 11.80 14.00
CA THR A 55 -0.67 11.40 15.15
C THR A 55 -0.46 9.89 15.18
N ASP A 56 0.19 9.42 16.24
CA ASP A 56 0.40 8.01 16.54
C ASP A 56 0.94 7.21 15.34
N ILE A 57 1.98 7.77 14.70
CA ILE A 57 2.52 7.18 13.47
C ILE A 57 3.43 6.00 13.83
N ALA A 58 3.11 4.85 13.23
CA ALA A 58 3.90 3.63 13.25
C ALA A 58 4.37 3.30 11.84
N ILE A 59 5.64 2.96 11.69
CA ILE A 59 6.24 2.56 10.41
C ILE A 59 6.78 1.15 10.56
N GLN A 60 6.26 0.25 9.75
CA GLN A 60 6.82 -1.09 9.58
C GLN A 60 7.80 -1.07 8.40
N VAL A 61 9.00 -1.56 8.64
CA VAL A 61 9.96 -1.90 7.58
C VAL A 61 10.48 -3.31 7.84
N ASP A 62 10.16 -4.21 6.93
CA ASP A 62 10.53 -5.62 7.03
C ASP A 62 9.86 -6.22 8.29
N ARG A 63 10.60 -6.83 9.23
CA ARG A 63 10.08 -7.27 10.55
C ARG A 63 10.15 -6.21 11.65
N ARG A 64 10.67 -5.01 11.35
CA ARG A 64 10.92 -3.99 12.36
C ARG A 64 9.76 -3.02 12.40
N LEU A 65 9.19 -2.86 13.57
CA LEU A 65 8.23 -1.79 13.84
C LEU A 65 8.95 -0.62 14.50
N LEU A 66 8.75 0.58 13.94
CA LEU A 66 9.22 1.85 14.49
C LEU A 66 7.98 2.66 14.88
N SER A 67 7.76 2.88 16.17
CA SER A 67 6.65 3.67 16.71
C SER A 67 7.18 4.94 17.40
N GLY A 68 6.26 5.86 17.75
CA GLY A 68 6.57 6.99 18.64
C GLY A 68 6.56 8.37 18.00
N ILE A 69 5.95 8.53 16.82
CA ILE A 69 5.74 9.87 16.25
C ILE A 69 4.38 10.40 16.73
N SER A 70 4.40 11.41 17.60
CA SER A 70 3.20 12.08 18.12
C SER A 70 3.24 13.58 17.78
N ALA A 71 2.07 14.22 17.62
CA ALA A 71 2.04 15.67 17.44
C ALA A 71 2.65 16.35 18.68
N PRO A 72 3.46 17.40 18.53
CA PRO A 72 3.98 18.14 19.66
C PRO A 72 2.80 18.77 20.43
N GLU A 73 2.64 18.42 21.72
CA GLU A 73 1.71 19.11 22.62
C GLU A 73 2.15 20.58 22.77
N GLU A 74 1.19 21.51 22.90
CA GLU A 74 1.46 22.90 23.28
C GLU A 74 2.12 22.90 24.68
N GLY A 75 3.44 22.99 24.70
CA GLY A 75 4.27 22.71 25.89
C GLY A 75 5.62 22.05 25.58
N GLY A 76 5.80 21.52 24.36
CA GLY A 76 7.11 21.28 23.75
C GLY A 76 8.06 20.33 24.49
N ASP A 77 7.71 19.04 24.58
CA ASP A 77 8.73 18.04 24.92
C ASP A 77 9.68 17.87 23.72
N TRP A 78 10.88 18.46 23.85
CA TRP A 78 11.95 18.41 22.85
C TRP A 78 12.28 16.98 22.40
N ARG A 79 12.03 15.98 23.24
CA ARG A 79 12.22 14.55 22.93
C ARG A 79 11.30 14.10 21.79
N THR A 80 10.04 14.53 21.79
CA THR A 80 9.05 14.19 20.76
C THR A 80 9.45 14.80 19.41
N MET A 81 9.94 16.05 19.40
CA MET A 81 10.47 16.67 18.18
C MET A 81 11.70 15.94 17.62
N VAL A 82 12.60 15.48 18.50
CA VAL A 82 13.79 14.71 18.12
C VAL A 82 13.41 13.34 17.55
N ILE A 83 12.48 12.61 18.20
CA ILE A 83 11.97 11.31 17.73
C ILE A 83 11.25 11.46 16.37
N ASN A 84 10.39 12.49 16.23
CA ASN A 84 9.69 12.79 14.98
C ASN A 84 10.64 13.07 13.80
N GLY A 85 11.81 13.68 14.06
CA GLY A 85 12.84 13.89 13.04
C GLY A 85 13.71 12.67 12.75
N LEU A 86 13.94 11.82 13.75
CA LEU A 86 14.82 10.64 13.66
C LEU A 86 14.12 9.42 13.06
N VAL A 87 12.90 9.09 13.49
CA VAL A 87 12.20 7.87 13.07
C VAL A 87 12.03 7.78 11.55
N PRO A 88 11.55 8.82 10.83
CA PRO A 88 11.45 8.78 9.37
C PRO A 88 12.81 8.70 8.66
N ARG A 89 13.86 9.29 9.25
CA ARG A 89 15.23 9.20 8.71
C ARG A 89 15.79 7.79 8.88
N VAL A 90 15.59 7.17 10.03
CA VAL A 90 15.97 5.78 10.31
C VAL A 90 15.18 4.83 9.42
N ALA A 91 13.87 4.99 9.29
CA ALA A 91 13.04 4.16 8.40
C ALA A 91 13.51 4.25 6.93
N ARG A 92 13.76 5.45 6.41
CA ARG A 92 14.35 5.64 5.07
C ARG A 92 15.72 4.97 4.95
N ARG A 93 16.56 5.06 5.98
CA ARG A 93 17.88 4.43 5.99
C ARG A 93 17.79 2.91 6.02
N LEU A 94 16.88 2.34 6.81
CA LEU A 94 16.62 0.90 6.86
C LEU A 94 16.08 0.38 5.52
N ARG A 95 15.21 1.13 4.85
CA ARG A 95 14.75 0.84 3.48
C ARG A 95 15.94 0.74 2.50
N MET A 96 17.02 1.49 2.73
CA MET A 96 18.20 1.52 1.86
C MET A 96 19.29 0.50 2.26
N MET A 97 19.42 0.08 3.52
CA MET A 97 20.65 -0.54 4.06
C MET A 97 20.61 -2.04 4.43
N SER A 98 19.65 -2.87 3.99
CA SER A 98 19.79 -4.33 4.21
C SER A 98 20.58 -5.02 3.08
N ASN A 99 21.90 -5.07 3.29
CA ASN A 99 22.98 -5.82 2.64
C ASN A 99 22.66 -6.70 1.41
N PRO A 100 23.22 -6.39 0.22
CA PRO A 100 22.93 -7.14 -1.00
C PRO A 100 23.80 -8.39 -1.28
N ILE A 101 24.89 -8.72 -0.55
CA ILE A 101 25.88 -9.70 -1.07
C ILE A 101 26.40 -10.79 -0.08
N THR A 102 26.14 -10.75 1.23
CA THR A 102 26.84 -11.68 2.17
C THR A 102 26.11 -12.98 2.56
N GLN A 103 25.00 -13.39 1.94
CA GLN A 103 24.27 -14.61 2.37
C GLN A 103 24.02 -15.67 1.29
N VAL A 104 24.79 -15.70 0.20
CA VAL A 104 24.67 -16.78 -0.81
C VAL A 104 25.41 -18.07 -0.38
N ARG A 105 26.21 -18.04 0.68
CA ARG A 105 26.92 -19.24 1.18
C ARG A 105 26.54 -19.56 2.62
N GLY A 106 25.47 -20.34 2.79
CA GLY A 106 25.35 -21.22 3.95
C GLY A 106 24.19 -20.98 4.92
N LEU A 107 22.95 -20.85 4.46
CA LEU A 107 21.78 -20.91 5.36
C LEU A 107 20.75 -21.94 4.87
N LYS A 108 20.58 -23.01 5.65
CA LYS A 108 19.54 -24.05 5.53
C LYS A 108 18.16 -23.58 6.04
N ASN A 109 18.00 -22.29 6.37
CA ASN A 109 16.72 -21.70 6.77
C ASN A 109 16.26 -20.72 5.70
N GLU A 110 15.35 -21.17 4.82
CA GLU A 110 14.74 -20.36 3.75
C GLU A 110 13.93 -19.15 4.29
N SER A 111 13.57 -19.14 5.58
CA SER A 111 12.72 -18.14 6.23
C SER A 111 13.41 -16.84 6.65
N LEU A 112 14.74 -16.73 6.47
CA LEU A 112 15.55 -15.60 6.95
C LEU A 112 16.05 -14.65 5.85
N LEU A 113 15.79 -14.93 4.58
CA LEU A 113 16.47 -14.27 3.46
C LEU A 113 15.68 -13.15 2.75
N TYR A 114 14.42 -12.83 3.11
CA TYR A 114 13.50 -12.23 2.11
C TYR A 114 12.48 -11.16 2.55
N ASP A 115 12.40 -10.70 3.81
CA ASP A 115 11.17 -10.01 4.26
C ASP A 115 11.20 -8.50 4.06
N THR A 116 10.25 -7.93 3.30
CA THR A 116 10.19 -6.46 3.15
C THR A 116 8.78 -5.86 3.06
N GLY A 117 7.85 -6.40 3.85
CA GLY A 117 6.57 -5.72 4.11
C GLY A 117 6.83 -4.33 4.68
N LYS A 118 6.31 -3.30 4.02
CA LYS A 118 6.51 -1.90 4.38
C LYS A 118 5.17 -1.21 4.45
N ALA A 119 4.84 -0.71 5.62
CA ALA A 119 3.59 -0.02 5.85
C ALA A 119 3.80 1.17 6.76
N ILE A 120 2.93 2.16 6.64
CA ILE A 120 2.81 3.25 7.58
C ILE A 120 1.37 3.32 8.07
N THR A 121 1.22 3.48 9.37
CA THR A 121 -0.07 3.56 10.05
C THR A 121 -0.08 4.84 10.85
N LEU A 122 -1.16 5.59 10.78
CA LEU A 122 -1.31 6.87 11.45
C LEU A 122 -2.79 7.09 11.77
N LEU A 123 -3.05 7.86 12.81
CA LEU A 123 -4.40 8.09 13.32
C LEU A 123 -4.71 9.59 13.35
N LYS A 124 -5.97 9.93 13.08
CA LYS A 124 -6.47 11.30 13.21
C LYS A 124 -7.83 11.30 13.91
N PRO A 125 -8.01 12.09 14.98
CA PRO A 125 -9.33 12.30 15.58
C PRO A 125 -10.30 12.95 14.59
N LEU A 126 -11.55 12.50 14.66
CA LEU A 126 -12.69 13.05 13.93
C LEU A 126 -13.72 13.60 14.93
N PRO A 127 -14.65 14.48 14.48
CA PRO A 127 -15.75 14.94 15.33
C PRO A 127 -16.57 13.80 15.94
N GLY A 128 -17.10 14.01 17.14
CA GLY A 128 -17.98 13.04 17.82
C GLY A 128 -17.25 11.84 18.45
N GLY A 129 -15.96 11.98 18.77
CA GLY A 129 -15.17 10.90 19.40
C GLY A 129 -14.86 9.73 18.47
N ARG A 130 -14.87 9.99 17.16
CA ARG A 130 -14.51 9.03 16.11
C ARG A 130 -13.06 9.25 15.68
N PHE A 131 -12.51 8.31 14.91
CA PHE A 131 -11.13 8.33 14.47
C PHE A 131 -11.00 7.78 13.05
N ALA A 132 -10.16 8.43 12.24
CA ALA A 132 -9.66 7.86 11.00
C ALA A 132 -8.31 7.19 11.28
N VAL A 133 -8.14 5.94 10.83
CA VAL A 133 -6.86 5.23 10.89
C VAL A 133 -6.41 4.98 9.46
N ALA A 134 -5.39 5.71 9.03
CA ALA A 134 -4.84 5.56 7.69
C ALA A 134 -3.71 4.53 7.69
N ILE A 135 -3.76 3.60 6.73
CA ILE A 135 -2.76 2.56 6.51
C ILE A 135 -2.29 2.65 5.06
N GLY A 136 -1.02 3.02 4.87
CA GLY A 136 -0.37 3.05 3.57
C GLY A 136 0.57 1.85 3.41
N PHE A 137 0.36 1.04 2.37
CA PHE A 137 1.26 -0.06 2.01
C PHE A 137 2.20 0.40 0.90
N SER A 138 3.50 0.31 1.15
CA SER A 138 4.52 0.58 0.12
C SER A 138 4.55 -0.56 -0.87
N GLY A 139 4.74 -0.23 -2.14
CA GLY A 139 5.13 -1.23 -3.13
C GLY A 139 6.62 -1.53 -3.11
N THR A 140 7.05 -2.23 -4.14
CA THR A 140 8.38 -2.84 -4.23
C THR A 140 9.48 -1.77 -4.18
N GLY A 141 10.46 -1.96 -3.30
CA GLY A 141 11.63 -1.10 -3.28
C GLY A 141 12.65 -1.50 -4.35
N ARG A 142 13.80 -0.82 -4.34
CA ARG A 142 14.85 -1.04 -5.34
C ARG A 142 15.70 -2.30 -5.09
N ARG A 143 15.47 -3.00 -3.98
CA ARG A 143 16.28 -4.16 -3.58
C ARG A 143 15.76 -5.41 -4.31
N PRO A 144 16.62 -6.25 -4.91
CA PRO A 144 16.18 -7.49 -5.57
C PRO A 144 15.33 -8.39 -4.67
N GLN A 145 15.61 -8.47 -3.37
CA GLN A 145 14.80 -9.25 -2.43
C GLN A 145 13.35 -8.74 -2.29
N ASP A 146 13.09 -7.44 -2.50
CA ASP A 146 11.73 -6.87 -2.44
C ASP A 146 10.84 -7.44 -3.57
N TRP A 147 11.45 -7.97 -4.63
CA TRP A 147 10.77 -8.54 -5.80
C TRP A 147 10.45 -10.03 -5.64
N VAL A 148 11.10 -10.74 -4.71
CA VAL A 148 10.95 -12.19 -4.56
C VAL A 148 9.51 -12.57 -4.19
N SER A 149 8.83 -11.77 -3.37
CA SER A 149 7.41 -11.98 -3.08
C SER A 149 6.52 -11.80 -4.30
N ASN A 150 6.88 -10.94 -5.28
CA ASN A 150 6.09 -10.74 -6.49
C ASN A 150 6.09 -11.97 -7.42
N THR A 151 7.07 -12.86 -7.27
CA THR A 151 7.23 -14.05 -8.14
C THR A 151 6.75 -15.34 -7.48
N ARG A 152 6.20 -15.27 -6.25
CA ARG A 152 5.64 -16.43 -5.54
C ARG A 152 4.19 -16.67 -5.96
N PHE A 153 4.00 -17.13 -7.20
CA PHE A 153 2.69 -17.33 -7.83
C PHE A 153 1.88 -18.52 -7.29
N GLY A 154 2.42 -19.27 -6.32
CA GLY A 154 1.64 -20.32 -5.63
C GLY A 154 0.38 -19.72 -5.00
N HIS A 155 -0.73 -20.45 -5.03
CA HIS A 155 -2.03 -19.95 -4.57
C HIS A 155 -2.92 -21.07 -4.01
N PRO A 156 -2.51 -21.72 -2.88
CA PRO A 156 -3.24 -22.83 -2.29
C PRO A 156 -4.69 -22.45 -1.92
N ASP A 157 -4.87 -21.23 -1.40
CA ASP A 157 -6.17 -20.67 -1.02
C ASP A 157 -6.67 -19.64 -2.03
N LYS A 158 -6.35 -19.83 -3.32
CA LYS A 158 -6.71 -18.94 -4.44
C LYS A 158 -6.08 -17.53 -4.39
N LEU A 159 -5.29 -17.20 -3.36
CA LEU A 159 -4.59 -15.94 -3.20
C LEU A 159 -3.11 -16.06 -3.55
N HIS A 160 -2.52 -14.98 -4.05
CA HIS A 160 -1.09 -14.94 -4.38
C HIS A 160 -0.23 -15.07 -3.10
N ALA A 161 0.47 -16.20 -2.93
CA ALA A 161 1.19 -16.55 -1.70
C ALA A 161 2.20 -15.47 -1.26
N GLY A 162 2.88 -14.83 -2.21
CA GLY A 162 3.79 -13.73 -1.87
C GLY A 162 3.12 -12.47 -1.30
N PHE A 163 1.97 -12.07 -1.83
CA PHE A 163 1.22 -10.91 -1.31
C PHE A 163 0.49 -11.24 -0.01
N GLU A 164 -0.01 -12.48 0.11
CA GLU A 164 -0.57 -12.98 1.36
C GLU A 164 0.47 -12.99 2.48
N TYR A 165 1.67 -13.50 2.22
CA TYR A 165 2.76 -13.47 3.20
C TYR A 165 3.04 -12.05 3.72
N LEU A 166 3.11 -11.06 2.83
CA LEU A 166 3.32 -9.66 3.21
C LEU A 166 2.14 -9.06 3.98
N SER A 167 0.91 -9.43 3.62
CA SER A 167 -0.31 -9.05 4.35
C SER A 167 -0.28 -9.58 5.78
N GLU A 168 0.04 -10.86 5.97
CA GLU A 168 0.13 -11.47 7.29
C GLU A 168 1.31 -10.91 8.10
N LEU A 169 2.42 -10.60 7.45
CA LEU A 169 3.56 -9.97 8.13
C LEU A 169 3.19 -8.59 8.72
N TYR A 170 2.34 -7.81 8.04
CA TYR A 170 1.84 -6.56 8.61
C TYR A 170 0.80 -6.81 9.70
N HIS A 171 -0.15 -7.71 9.44
CA HIS A 171 -1.21 -8.03 10.41
C HIS A 171 -0.65 -8.58 11.72
N GLY A 172 0.42 -9.38 11.67
CA GLY A 172 1.08 -9.93 12.85
C GLY A 172 1.66 -8.88 13.80
N ASN A 173 1.87 -7.64 13.35
CA ASN A 173 2.34 -6.53 14.19
C ASN A 173 1.20 -5.67 14.75
N ALA A 174 -0.07 -6.07 14.58
CA ALA A 174 -1.21 -5.23 14.94
C ALA A 174 -1.32 -4.96 16.44
N GLU A 175 -0.80 -5.83 17.30
CA GLU A 175 -0.78 -5.62 18.76
C GLU A 175 0.29 -4.59 19.16
N GLU A 176 1.43 -4.56 18.47
CA GLU A 176 2.54 -3.65 18.75
C GLU A 176 2.36 -2.25 18.11
N ILE A 177 1.45 -2.09 17.15
CA ILE A 177 1.07 -0.78 16.59
C ILE A 177 0.15 -0.08 17.59
N LEU A 178 0.69 0.87 18.36
CA LEU A 178 -0.02 1.56 19.44
C LEU A 178 -0.48 2.97 19.07
N PHE A 179 -1.60 3.38 19.66
CA PHE A 179 -2.22 4.71 19.50
C PHE A 179 -2.39 5.44 20.83
N PRO A 180 -1.29 5.96 21.42
CA PRO A 180 -1.33 6.57 22.75
C PRO A 180 -2.20 7.83 22.83
N THR A 181 -2.22 8.69 21.80
CA THR A 181 -3.09 9.88 21.79
C THR A 181 -4.58 9.48 21.79
N ALA A 182 -4.96 8.50 20.97
CA ALA A 182 -6.32 7.98 20.96
C ALA A 182 -6.70 7.23 22.26
N ALA A 183 -5.79 6.46 22.85
CA ALA A 183 -6.00 5.79 24.14
C ALA A 183 -6.34 6.81 25.24
N LYS A 184 -5.57 7.90 25.34
CA LYS A 184 -5.82 9.01 26.27
C LYS A 184 -7.19 9.65 26.04
N ALA A 185 -7.54 9.93 24.79
CA ALA A 185 -8.85 10.51 24.43
C ALA A 185 -10.03 9.58 24.78
N LEU A 186 -9.84 8.26 24.64
CA LEU A 186 -10.83 7.24 24.96
C LEU A 186 -10.80 6.78 26.42
N LYS A 187 -9.92 7.36 27.26
CA LYS A 187 -9.71 6.96 28.66
C LYS A 187 -9.39 5.46 28.81
N LYS A 188 -8.61 4.92 27.88
CA LYS A 188 -8.05 3.56 27.93
C LYS A 188 -6.59 3.59 28.35
N GLU A 189 -6.13 2.53 29.00
CA GLU A 189 -4.72 2.35 29.35
C GLU A 189 -3.85 2.21 28.09
N SER A 190 -4.32 1.44 27.12
CA SER A 190 -3.69 1.25 25.83
C SER A 190 -4.73 1.11 24.71
N LEU A 191 -4.30 1.37 23.48
CA LEU A 191 -5.07 1.11 22.28
C LEU A 191 -4.10 0.67 21.18
N SER A 192 -4.34 -0.50 20.60
CA SER A 192 -3.54 -1.07 19.51
C SER A 192 -4.32 -1.10 18.19
N LEU A 193 -3.63 -1.37 17.07
CA LEU A 193 -4.28 -1.67 15.79
C LEU A 193 -5.14 -2.93 15.87
N ARG A 194 -4.76 -3.93 16.67
CA ARG A 194 -5.60 -5.09 16.95
C ARG A 194 -6.95 -4.67 17.53
N ASP A 195 -6.95 -3.76 18.51
CA ASP A 195 -8.18 -3.27 19.14
C ASP A 195 -9.05 -2.48 18.16
N VAL A 196 -8.41 -1.65 17.32
CA VAL A 196 -9.09 -0.92 16.24
C VAL A 196 -9.74 -1.88 15.25
N ILE A 197 -9.01 -2.90 14.78
CA ILE A 197 -9.51 -3.93 13.87
C ILE A 197 -10.69 -4.67 14.49
N ALA A 198 -10.58 -5.10 15.75
CA ALA A 198 -11.64 -5.78 16.47
C ALA A 198 -12.89 -4.91 16.57
N GLU A 199 -12.75 -3.61 16.84
CA GLU A 199 -13.90 -2.70 16.87
C GLU A 199 -14.55 -2.51 15.50
N CYS A 200 -13.77 -2.55 14.40
CA CYS A 200 -14.28 -2.46 13.03
C CYS A 200 -15.14 -3.67 12.61
N HIS A 201 -15.30 -4.70 13.45
CA HIS A 201 -16.28 -5.77 13.26
C HIS A 201 -17.71 -5.33 13.64
N ARG A 202 -17.86 -4.14 14.24
CA ARG A 202 -19.15 -3.55 14.59
C ARG A 202 -19.59 -2.54 13.55
N GLU A 203 -20.89 -2.49 13.26
CA GLU A 203 -21.48 -1.51 12.32
C GLU A 203 -21.33 -0.05 12.83
N ASP A 204 -21.28 0.14 14.15
CA ASP A 204 -21.18 1.45 14.82
C ASP A 204 -19.76 1.79 15.29
N SER A 205 -18.74 1.18 14.68
CA SER A 205 -17.33 1.41 15.02
C SER A 205 -16.99 2.89 15.11
N ARG A 206 -16.22 3.27 16.14
CA ARG A 206 -15.67 4.64 16.25
C ARG A 206 -14.51 4.85 15.28
N PHE A 207 -13.96 3.77 14.73
CA PHE A 207 -12.83 3.80 13.83
C PHE A 207 -13.26 3.56 12.38
N THR A 208 -12.72 4.36 11.48
CA THR A 208 -12.79 4.12 10.04
C THR A 208 -11.38 3.92 9.51
N LEU A 209 -11.14 2.79 8.85
CA LEU A 209 -9.88 2.46 8.19
C LEU A 209 -9.84 3.12 6.81
N VAL A 210 -8.78 3.90 6.57
CA VAL A 210 -8.46 4.48 5.26
C VAL A 210 -7.22 3.76 4.72
N LEU A 211 -7.40 2.94 3.70
CA LEU A 211 -6.35 2.06 3.18
C LEU A 211 -5.86 2.61 1.85
N SER A 212 -4.54 2.64 1.66
CA SER A 212 -3.98 2.92 0.34
C SER A 212 -2.72 2.11 0.04
N GLY A 213 -2.46 1.88 -1.25
CA GLY A 213 -1.24 1.25 -1.70
C GLY A 213 -1.00 1.45 -3.19
N HIS A 214 0.26 1.30 -3.61
CA HIS A 214 0.65 1.36 -5.01
C HIS A 214 1.47 0.13 -5.42
N SER A 215 1.21 -0.43 -6.60
CA SER A 215 1.89 -1.64 -7.11
C SER A 215 1.79 -2.80 -6.11
N GLN A 216 2.89 -3.41 -5.68
CA GLN A 216 2.89 -4.45 -4.63
C GLN A 216 2.14 -4.03 -3.36
N GLY A 217 2.18 -2.75 -2.97
CA GLY A 217 1.44 -2.26 -1.80
C GLY A 217 -0.07 -2.33 -2.00
N ALA A 218 -0.54 -2.06 -3.23
CA ALA A 218 -1.94 -2.24 -3.59
C ALA A 218 -2.34 -3.73 -3.64
N ALA A 219 -1.40 -4.61 -3.96
CA ALA A 219 -1.59 -6.06 -3.89
C ALA A 219 -1.80 -6.53 -2.44
N VAL A 220 -0.94 -6.05 -1.53
CA VAL A 220 -1.06 -6.31 -0.08
C VAL A 220 -2.37 -5.76 0.46
N LEU A 221 -2.74 -4.54 0.06
CA LEU A 221 -4.01 -3.91 0.44
C LEU A 221 -5.22 -4.79 0.05
N GLN A 222 -5.23 -5.34 -1.16
CA GLN A 222 -6.29 -6.22 -1.64
C GLN A 222 -6.42 -7.47 -0.76
N VAL A 223 -5.31 -8.19 -0.58
CA VAL A 223 -5.30 -9.43 0.20
C VAL A 223 -5.63 -9.18 1.67
N TRP A 224 -5.04 -8.15 2.27
CA TRP A 224 -5.28 -7.79 3.66
C TRP A 224 -6.75 -7.46 3.90
N THR A 225 -7.34 -6.61 3.05
CA THR A 225 -8.76 -6.23 3.18
C THR A 225 -9.66 -7.45 3.05
N TYR A 226 -9.42 -8.29 2.03
CA TYR A 226 -10.19 -9.52 1.82
C TYR A 226 -10.19 -10.41 3.07
N LYS A 227 -9.02 -10.69 3.65
CA LYS A 227 -8.91 -11.55 4.84
C LYS A 227 -9.61 -10.94 6.06
N ARG A 228 -9.48 -9.63 6.26
CA ARG A 228 -10.18 -8.93 7.34
C ARG A 228 -11.70 -8.97 7.19
N LEU A 229 -12.22 -8.90 5.96
CA LEU A 229 -13.65 -9.09 5.70
C LEU A 229 -14.10 -10.52 6.02
N GLN A 230 -13.29 -11.53 5.65
CA GLN A 230 -13.58 -12.94 6.00
C GLN A 230 -13.60 -13.18 7.51
N GLU A 231 -12.84 -12.41 8.28
CA GLU A 231 -12.84 -12.45 9.75
C GLU A 231 -14.04 -11.72 10.39
N GLY A 232 -14.82 -10.98 9.60
CA GLY A 232 -16.05 -10.31 10.04
C GLY A 232 -15.95 -8.79 10.14
N MET A 233 -14.86 -8.18 9.68
CA MET A 233 -14.77 -6.71 9.56
C MET A 233 -15.89 -6.18 8.65
N LYS A 234 -16.49 -5.06 9.02
CA LYS A 234 -17.63 -4.49 8.29
C LYS A 234 -17.16 -3.53 7.20
N GLU A 235 -17.71 -3.71 5.99
CA GLU A 235 -17.40 -2.86 4.83
C GLU A 235 -17.57 -1.35 5.09
N PRO A 236 -18.60 -0.87 5.82
CA PRO A 236 -18.76 0.55 6.11
C PRO A 236 -17.55 1.17 6.85
N ASN A 237 -16.76 0.36 7.56
CA ASN A 237 -15.59 0.80 8.30
C ASN A 237 -14.32 0.86 7.44
N ILE A 238 -14.39 0.54 6.15
CA ILE A 238 -13.23 0.47 5.25
C ILE A 238 -13.39 1.47 4.10
N LYS A 239 -12.30 2.17 3.77
CA LYS A 239 -12.19 3.14 2.68
C LYS A 239 -10.88 2.88 1.95
N GLY A 240 -10.89 2.03 0.92
CA GLY A 240 -9.65 1.54 0.31
C GLY A 240 -9.43 1.97 -1.13
N MET A 241 -8.20 2.40 -1.42
CA MET A 241 -7.75 2.87 -2.73
C MET A 241 -6.45 2.18 -3.13
N GLY A 242 -6.46 1.42 -4.23
CA GLY A 242 -5.26 0.83 -4.81
C GLY A 242 -4.87 1.54 -6.11
N PHE A 243 -3.57 1.70 -6.36
CA PHE A 243 -3.04 2.30 -7.58
C PHE A 243 -2.04 1.37 -8.27
N ALA A 244 -2.10 1.26 -9.60
CA ALA A 244 -1.24 0.36 -10.38
C ALA A 244 -1.23 -1.08 -9.83
N CYS A 245 -2.40 -1.56 -9.41
CA CYS A 245 -2.55 -2.79 -8.65
C CYS A 245 -2.29 -4.00 -9.55
N PRO A 246 -1.44 -4.97 -9.17
CA PRO A 246 -1.39 -6.27 -9.81
C PRO A 246 -2.58 -7.15 -9.40
N MET A 247 -2.81 -8.22 -10.17
CA MET A 247 -3.85 -9.21 -9.89
C MET A 247 -3.38 -10.16 -8.78
N VAL A 248 -4.25 -10.48 -7.82
CA VAL A 248 -3.87 -11.16 -6.57
C VAL A 248 -4.62 -12.46 -6.31
N ALA A 249 -5.64 -12.78 -7.10
CA ALA A 249 -6.45 -13.99 -6.94
C ALA A 249 -6.49 -14.83 -8.22
N SER A 250 -6.79 -16.13 -8.08
CA SER A 250 -7.06 -17.05 -9.19
C SER A 250 -8.22 -17.98 -8.84
N GLY A 251 -9.20 -18.12 -9.72
CA GLY A 251 -10.29 -19.08 -9.56
C GLY A 251 -11.34 -18.68 -8.52
N MET A 252 -11.47 -17.37 -8.27
CA MET A 252 -12.53 -16.80 -7.44
C MET A 252 -13.69 -16.25 -8.29
N ASP A 253 -14.93 -16.57 -7.90
CA ASP A 253 -16.11 -16.00 -8.56
C ASP A 253 -16.33 -14.52 -8.18
N ALA A 254 -17.31 -13.87 -8.80
CA ALA A 254 -17.58 -12.45 -8.57
C ALA A 254 -17.99 -12.13 -7.12
N SER A 255 -18.67 -13.04 -6.44
CA SER A 255 -19.08 -12.85 -5.04
C SER A 255 -17.89 -12.98 -4.08
N GLN A 256 -16.99 -13.92 -4.37
CA GLN A 256 -15.75 -14.12 -3.60
C GLN A 256 -14.78 -12.93 -3.73
N ARG A 257 -14.81 -12.24 -4.88
CA ARG A 257 -13.95 -11.08 -5.15
C ARG A 257 -14.53 -9.75 -4.68
N ALA A 258 -15.71 -9.77 -4.06
CA ALA A 258 -16.33 -8.56 -3.53
C ALA A 258 -15.48 -7.98 -2.39
N CYS A 259 -14.89 -6.82 -2.63
CA CYS A 259 -14.13 -6.05 -1.65
C CYS A 259 -14.44 -4.55 -1.86
N PRO A 260 -14.59 -3.75 -0.79
CA PRO A 260 -14.95 -2.33 -0.86
C PRO A 260 -13.74 -1.45 -1.22
N LEU A 261 -13.04 -1.83 -2.29
CA LEU A 261 -11.80 -1.23 -2.75
C LEU A 261 -11.99 -0.62 -4.14
N ALA A 262 -11.54 0.62 -4.34
CA ALA A 262 -11.40 1.20 -5.66
C ALA A 262 -9.96 0.99 -6.14
N LEU A 263 -9.78 0.28 -7.25
CA LEU A 263 -8.47 -0.11 -7.80
C LEU A 263 -8.24 0.60 -9.13
N PHE A 264 -7.39 1.62 -9.13
CA PHE A 264 -7.10 2.44 -10.31
C PHE A 264 -5.96 1.83 -11.11
N VAL A 265 -6.23 1.50 -12.38
CA VAL A 265 -5.28 0.83 -13.27
C VAL A 265 -5.11 1.59 -14.58
N ASN A 266 -3.86 1.71 -15.01
CA ASN A 266 -3.50 2.25 -16.31
C ASN A 266 -3.48 1.10 -17.34
N THR A 267 -4.21 1.21 -18.46
CA THR A 267 -4.19 0.15 -19.47
C THR A 267 -2.83 -0.02 -20.17
N ASP A 268 -1.95 0.98 -20.13
CA ASP A 268 -0.58 0.84 -20.63
C ASP A 268 0.37 0.16 -19.62
N ASP A 269 -0.06 -0.04 -18.37
CA ASP A 269 0.76 -0.67 -17.33
C ASP A 269 0.50 -2.19 -17.30
N ILE A 270 1.48 -2.96 -17.79
CA ILE A 270 1.42 -4.42 -17.78
C ILE A 270 1.33 -4.99 -16.36
N PHE A 271 1.90 -4.32 -15.36
CA PHE A 271 1.91 -4.84 -14.00
C PHE A 271 0.51 -4.98 -13.42
N THR A 272 -0.48 -4.26 -13.95
CA THR A 272 -1.87 -4.37 -13.49
C THR A 272 -2.62 -5.57 -14.05
N ARG A 273 -1.98 -6.33 -14.93
CA ARG A 273 -2.50 -7.53 -15.62
C ARG A 273 -1.65 -8.77 -15.36
N VAL A 274 -0.76 -8.71 -14.37
CA VAL A 274 0.10 -9.84 -13.97
C VAL A 274 0.04 -10.01 -12.45
N GLY A 275 0.66 -11.09 -11.96
CA GLY A 275 0.48 -11.58 -10.59
C GLY A 275 -0.27 -12.91 -10.65
N LEU A 276 -1.58 -12.88 -10.49
CA LEU A 276 -2.47 -14.01 -10.80
C LEU A 276 -3.47 -13.66 -11.93
N ARG A 277 -4.78 -13.81 -11.71
CA ARG A 277 -5.84 -13.68 -12.73
C ARG A 277 -6.94 -12.68 -12.41
N GLU A 278 -7.20 -12.41 -11.13
CA GLU A 278 -8.26 -11.49 -10.73
C GLU A 278 -7.81 -10.46 -9.67
N HIS A 279 -8.47 -9.30 -9.71
CA HIS A 279 -8.44 -8.28 -8.66
C HIS A 279 -9.53 -8.54 -7.60
N LEU A 280 -9.26 -8.14 -6.36
CA LEU A 280 -10.22 -8.14 -5.25
C LEU A 280 -10.73 -6.71 -5.03
N GLY A 281 -11.81 -6.33 -5.72
CA GLY A 281 -12.39 -5.00 -5.65
C GLY A 281 -12.85 -4.45 -7.00
N ARG A 282 -13.28 -3.18 -7.00
CA ARG A 282 -13.77 -2.48 -8.19
C ARG A 282 -12.61 -1.87 -8.97
N VAL A 283 -12.38 -2.37 -10.17
CA VAL A 283 -11.35 -1.85 -11.07
C VAL A 283 -11.84 -0.62 -11.84
N TRP A 284 -11.06 0.46 -11.77
CA TRP A 284 -11.20 1.70 -12.51
C TRP A 284 -10.05 1.79 -13.51
N ALA A 285 -10.27 1.26 -14.71
CA ALA A 285 -9.29 1.31 -15.78
C ALA A 285 -9.41 2.61 -16.56
N PHE A 286 -8.27 3.26 -16.84
CA PHE A 286 -8.21 4.38 -17.77
C PHE A 286 -7.22 4.08 -18.89
N THR A 287 -7.56 4.54 -20.09
CA THR A 287 -6.67 4.47 -21.25
C THR A 287 -5.95 5.80 -21.40
N PRO A 288 -4.62 5.84 -21.29
CA PRO A 288 -3.86 7.06 -21.48
C PRO A 288 -4.11 7.69 -22.84
N ASP A 289 -4.23 9.01 -22.88
CA ASP A 289 -4.19 9.77 -24.11
C ASP A 289 -2.72 10.10 -24.50
N ALA A 290 -2.54 10.74 -25.65
CA ALA A 290 -1.20 11.12 -26.10
C ALA A 290 -0.51 12.13 -25.17
N ALA A 291 -1.26 12.97 -24.45
CA ALA A 291 -0.69 13.96 -23.53
C ALA A 291 -0.11 13.27 -22.28
N PHE A 292 -0.87 12.36 -21.68
CA PHE A 292 -0.43 11.53 -20.57
C PHE A 292 0.82 10.74 -20.95
N ARG A 293 0.81 10.05 -22.10
CA ARG A 293 1.95 9.26 -22.57
C ARG A 293 3.21 10.10 -22.76
N ARG A 294 3.10 11.28 -23.38
CA ARG A 294 4.22 12.22 -23.52
C ARG A 294 4.76 12.68 -22.16
N GLN A 295 3.88 12.92 -21.19
CA GLN A 295 4.29 13.33 -19.85
C GLN A 295 4.96 12.18 -19.07
N SER A 296 4.43 10.95 -19.17
CA SER A 296 4.91 9.80 -18.42
C SER A 296 6.18 9.17 -18.99
N TYR A 297 6.24 8.99 -20.32
CA TYR A 297 7.37 8.36 -20.99
C TYR A 297 8.43 9.38 -21.46
N GLY A 298 8.06 10.66 -21.56
CA GLY A 298 8.97 11.73 -21.97
C GLY A 298 9.57 11.48 -23.35
N LYS A 299 10.89 11.64 -23.47
CA LYS A 299 11.63 11.43 -24.73
C LYS A 299 11.53 9.99 -25.25
N ALA A 300 11.32 9.00 -24.38
CA ALA A 300 11.19 7.61 -24.80
C ALA A 300 9.94 7.37 -25.64
N TRP A 301 8.90 8.20 -25.50
CA TRP A 301 7.68 8.09 -26.32
C TRP A 301 7.90 8.35 -27.81
N GLU A 302 8.90 9.17 -28.13
CA GLU A 302 9.20 9.53 -29.53
C GLU A 302 9.87 8.37 -30.28
N ASP A 303 10.48 7.43 -29.55
CA ASP A 303 11.11 6.23 -30.11
C ASP A 303 10.05 5.27 -30.67
N PRO A 304 10.06 4.95 -31.98
CA PRO A 304 9.16 3.96 -32.56
C PRO A 304 9.26 2.58 -31.89
N PHE A 305 10.47 2.17 -31.46
CA PHE A 305 10.69 0.88 -30.83
C PHE A 305 9.99 0.77 -29.48
N ILE A 306 10.02 1.83 -28.66
CA ILE A 306 9.30 1.87 -27.38
C ILE A 306 7.79 1.75 -27.59
N ARG A 307 7.26 2.40 -28.63
CA ARG A 307 5.82 2.31 -28.96
C ARG A 307 5.42 0.92 -29.43
N GLU A 308 6.26 0.27 -30.24
CA GLU A 308 6.06 -1.11 -30.67
C GLU A 308 6.11 -2.09 -29.49
N MET A 309 7.14 -1.96 -28.63
CA MET A 309 7.28 -2.74 -27.40
C MET A 309 6.08 -2.58 -26.46
N LEU A 310 5.61 -1.34 -26.24
CA LEU A 310 4.41 -1.10 -25.45
C LEU A 310 3.18 -1.74 -26.10
N GLY A 311 3.10 -1.70 -27.44
CA GLY A 311 2.09 -2.41 -28.21
C GLY A 311 2.06 -3.90 -27.89
N ILE A 312 3.22 -4.57 -27.88
CA ILE A 312 3.34 -5.99 -27.52
C ILE A 312 2.88 -6.22 -26.07
N LEU A 313 3.40 -5.45 -25.11
CA LEU A 313 3.08 -5.58 -23.69
C LEU A 313 1.58 -5.29 -23.38
N ASN A 314 0.92 -4.49 -24.21
CA ASN A 314 -0.51 -4.20 -24.09
C ASN A 314 -1.42 -5.38 -24.47
N HIS A 315 -0.89 -6.37 -25.19
CA HIS A 315 -1.61 -7.61 -25.49
C HIS A 315 -1.58 -8.63 -24.35
N VAL A 316 -0.65 -8.49 -23.40
CA VAL A 316 -0.57 -9.39 -22.24
C VAL A 316 -1.76 -9.15 -21.32
N ARG A 317 -2.53 -10.23 -21.05
CA ARG A 317 -3.75 -10.20 -20.22
C ARG A 317 -3.62 -10.88 -18.86
N ASP A 318 -2.65 -11.77 -18.72
CA ASP A 318 -2.46 -12.57 -17.51
C ASP A 318 -0.97 -12.94 -17.33
N ILE A 319 -0.67 -13.59 -16.21
CA ILE A 319 0.69 -14.04 -15.89
C ILE A 319 1.21 -15.10 -16.86
N ASP A 320 0.35 -15.96 -17.40
CA ASP A 320 0.77 -17.03 -18.32
C ASP A 320 1.31 -16.41 -19.63
N GLN A 321 0.57 -15.45 -20.19
CA GLN A 321 1.00 -14.67 -21.36
C GLN A 321 2.23 -13.82 -21.07
N ALA A 322 2.35 -13.25 -19.87
CA ALA A 322 3.52 -12.49 -19.48
C ALA A 322 4.78 -13.37 -19.49
N LEU A 323 4.70 -14.58 -18.94
CA LEU A 323 5.82 -15.53 -18.91
C LEU A 323 6.20 -15.99 -20.33
N ILE A 324 5.23 -16.28 -21.19
CA ILE A 324 5.48 -16.61 -22.61
C ILE A 324 6.19 -15.45 -23.31
N THR A 325 5.71 -14.22 -23.09
CA THR A 325 6.31 -13.01 -23.67
C THR A 325 7.75 -12.82 -23.19
N MET A 326 8.01 -13.02 -21.88
CA MET A 326 9.38 -12.95 -21.32
C MET A 326 10.30 -14.02 -21.90
N LEU A 327 9.82 -15.26 -22.07
CA LEU A 327 10.59 -16.33 -22.70
C LEU A 327 10.96 -15.98 -24.14
N GLY A 328 10.01 -15.46 -24.92
CA GLY A 328 10.29 -15.01 -26.29
C GLY A 328 11.32 -13.87 -26.35
N PHE A 329 11.29 -12.93 -25.40
CA PHE A 329 12.33 -11.90 -25.29
C PHE A 329 13.70 -12.48 -24.96
N LEU A 330 13.79 -13.46 -24.05
CA LEU A 330 15.05 -14.10 -23.69
C LEU A 330 15.65 -14.88 -24.87
N GLU A 331 14.82 -15.62 -25.61
CA GLU A 331 15.24 -16.35 -26.82
C GLU A 331 15.68 -15.38 -27.92
N ALA A 332 14.96 -14.27 -28.13
CA ALA A 332 15.37 -13.24 -29.07
C ALA A 332 16.74 -12.64 -28.67
N LEU A 333 16.97 -12.34 -27.39
CA LEU A 333 18.25 -11.84 -26.89
C LEU A 333 19.41 -12.81 -27.11
N GLU A 334 19.16 -14.12 -27.04
CA GLU A 334 20.18 -15.15 -27.33
C GLU A 334 20.60 -15.16 -28.81
N THR A 335 19.72 -14.69 -29.70
CA THR A 335 19.97 -14.65 -31.16
C THR A 335 20.48 -13.30 -31.66
N VAL A 336 20.57 -12.27 -30.80
CA VAL A 336 21.22 -11.00 -31.12
C VAL A 336 22.74 -11.16 -30.90
N PRO A 337 23.57 -11.00 -31.94
CA PRO A 337 25.02 -11.23 -31.87
C PRO A 337 25.79 -10.24 -30.99
#